data_AF-I9B422-F1
#
_entry.id   AF-I9B422-F1
#
_cell.length_a   1.000
_cell.length_b   1.000
_cell.length_c   1.000
_cell.angle_alpha   90.00
_cell.angle_beta   90.00
_cell.angle_gamma   90.00
#
_symmetry.space_group_name_H-M   'P 1'
#
loop_
_entity.id
_entity.type
_entity.pdbx_description
1 polymer ?
#
loop_
_entity_poly.entity_id
_entity_poly.type
_entity_poly.pdbx_seq_one_letter_code
_entity_poly.pdbx_strand_id
1 'polypeptide(L)'
;MSIFTELRNQSLVRELERELNTDIVLFGFDGFAYFGNLQAVEDCRIAILSPGIEADCNAVEILTPGGEILHVDFTRVDLWNIVAKGTAIVDDPFENLNTEASRIDSEEATERTESRHLVKVLCRMVGDGVVITTLGGFAIEGTLIAIDDCLAIISNSQIFAQGSNDPISDSRIRSAVVNLEALTSVSGDRCC
;
A
#
# COMPACT_ATOMS: atom_id res chain seq x y z
N MET A 1 -5.11 26.37 -7.71
CA MET A 1 -3.80 25.87 -7.28
C MET A 1 -3.93 24.37 -7.16
N SER A 2 -3.30 23.60 -8.07
CA SER A 2 -3.37 22.14 -8.08
C SER A 2 -1.97 21.62 -7.76
N ILE A 3 -1.74 21.19 -6.52
CA ILE A 3 -0.43 20.75 -6.01
C ILE A 3 -0.35 19.21 -5.88
N PHE A 4 -1.35 18.51 -6.43
CA PHE A 4 -1.33 17.07 -6.61
C PHE A 4 -0.72 16.79 -7.99
N THR A 5 0.60 16.67 -8.04
CA THR A 5 1.26 15.95 -9.13
C THR A 5 0.74 14.52 -9.09
N GLU A 6 -0.02 14.14 -10.12
CA GLU A 6 -0.41 12.75 -10.41
C GLU A 6 0.81 11.85 -10.17
N LEU A 7 0.71 10.87 -9.26
CA LEU A 7 1.74 9.85 -9.10
C LEU A 7 1.61 8.96 -10.34
N ARG A 8 2.32 9.28 -11.42
CA ARG A 8 2.18 8.61 -12.73
C ARG A 8 2.86 7.25 -12.73
N ASN A 9 2.54 6.40 -11.76
CA ASN A 9 3.25 5.20 -11.29
C ASN A 9 3.47 4.11 -12.34
N GLN A 10 4.17 4.42 -13.43
CA GLN A 10 4.32 3.53 -14.57
C GLN A 10 5.02 2.22 -14.18
N SER A 11 6.00 2.28 -13.28
CA SER A 11 6.68 1.08 -12.77
C SER A 11 5.71 0.19 -12.00
N LEU A 12 4.89 0.77 -11.10
CA LEU A 12 3.90 0.02 -10.33
C LEU A 12 2.82 -0.57 -11.22
N VAL A 13 2.34 0.20 -12.21
CA VAL A 13 1.35 -0.23 -13.19
C VAL A 13 1.87 -1.42 -13.99
N ARG A 14 3.12 -1.39 -14.45
CA ARG A 14 3.74 -2.52 -15.16
C ARG A 14 3.81 -3.79 -14.32
N GLU A 15 4.09 -3.65 -13.02
CA GLU A 15 4.08 -4.79 -12.09
C GLU A 15 2.67 -5.33 -11.88
N LEU A 16 1.65 -4.46 -11.81
CA LEU A 16 0.24 -4.89 -11.74
C LEU A 16 -0.22 -5.59 -13.03
N GLU A 17 0.21 -5.10 -14.20
CA GLU A 17 -0.06 -5.76 -15.48
C GLU A 17 0.55 -7.17 -15.60
N ARG A 18 1.61 -7.46 -14.83
CA ARG A 18 2.22 -8.80 -14.74
C ARG A 18 1.49 -9.74 -13.77
N GLU A 19 0.73 -9.18 -12.84
CA GLU A 19 0.02 -9.88 -11.76
C GLU A 19 -1.51 -9.90 -11.99
N LEU A 20 -1.93 -9.98 -13.25
CA LEU A 20 -3.35 -10.13 -13.56
C LEU A 20 -3.88 -11.48 -13.08
N ASN A 21 -5.13 -11.47 -12.63
CA ASN A 21 -5.89 -12.56 -12.02
C ASN A 21 -5.37 -13.04 -10.65
N THR A 22 -4.61 -12.21 -9.94
CA THR A 22 -4.21 -12.50 -8.54
C THR A 22 -4.88 -11.56 -7.55
N ASP A 23 -5.00 -12.03 -6.32
CA ASP A 23 -5.53 -11.23 -5.22
C ASP A 23 -4.50 -10.19 -4.77
N ILE A 24 -4.93 -8.93 -4.71
CA ILE A 24 -4.08 -7.79 -4.37
C ILE A 24 -4.77 -6.84 -3.41
N VAL A 25 -3.96 -6.15 -2.59
CA VAL A 25 -4.41 -4.96 -1.84
C VAL A 25 -3.76 -3.74 -2.48
N LEU A 26 -4.54 -2.72 -2.79
CA LEU A 26 -4.06 -1.43 -3.27
C LEU A 26 -4.27 -0.37 -2.20
N PHE A 27 -3.23 0.41 -1.90
CA PHE A 27 -3.27 1.48 -0.91
C PHE A 27 -3.25 2.83 -1.61
N GLY A 28 -4.27 3.66 -1.39
CA GLY A 28 -4.41 4.98 -1.99
C GLY A 28 -3.75 6.09 -1.19
N PHE A 29 -3.38 7.19 -1.83
CA PHE A 29 -2.89 8.39 -1.12
C PHE A 29 -4.01 9.09 -0.32
N ASP A 30 -5.27 8.78 -0.63
CA ASP A 30 -6.46 9.27 0.04
C ASP A 30 -6.75 8.52 1.36
N GLY A 31 -5.93 7.52 1.70
CA GLY A 31 -6.08 6.68 2.90
C GLY A 31 -7.05 5.52 2.70
N PHE A 32 -7.58 5.30 1.49
CA PHE A 32 -8.39 4.14 1.19
C PHE A 32 -7.49 2.93 0.90
N ALA A 33 -7.92 1.74 1.32
CA ALA A 33 -7.32 0.49 0.86
C ALA A 33 -8.37 -0.37 0.16
N TYR A 34 -8.00 -0.96 -0.97
CA TYR A 34 -8.89 -1.73 -1.83
C TYR A 34 -8.36 -3.16 -1.91
N PHE A 35 -9.16 -4.14 -1.55
CA PHE A 35 -8.81 -5.55 -1.63
C PHE A 35 -9.73 -6.28 -2.60
N GLY A 36 -9.12 -7.06 -3.50
CA GLY A 36 -9.82 -7.92 -4.43
C GLY A 36 -8.89 -8.56 -5.44
N ASN A 37 -9.47 -9.32 -6.36
CA ASN A 37 -8.74 -9.94 -7.46
C ASN A 37 -8.57 -8.94 -8.61
N LEU A 38 -7.34 -8.74 -9.08
CA LEU A 38 -7.04 -7.85 -10.20
C LEU A 38 -7.39 -8.50 -11.53
N GLN A 39 -8.49 -8.09 -12.16
CA GLN A 39 -8.93 -8.68 -13.43
C GLN A 39 -8.25 -8.05 -14.64
N ALA A 40 -8.11 -6.72 -14.64
CA ALA A 40 -7.57 -5.98 -15.75
C ALA A 40 -6.99 -4.63 -15.31
N VAL A 41 -6.07 -4.12 -16.11
CA VAL A 41 -5.60 -2.74 -16.05
C VAL A 41 -5.93 -2.07 -17.39
N GLU A 42 -6.81 -1.08 -17.36
CA GLU A 42 -7.23 -0.30 -18.53
C GLU A 42 -6.42 1.01 -18.61
N ASP A 43 -5.92 1.33 -19.80
CA ASP A 43 -5.22 2.58 -20.13
C ASP A 43 -4.05 2.95 -19.19
N CYS A 44 -3.37 1.94 -18.62
CA CYS A 44 -2.30 2.12 -17.62
C CYS A 44 -2.71 3.00 -16.42
N ARG A 45 -4.02 3.06 -16.13
CA ARG A 45 -4.60 4.00 -15.17
C ARG A 45 -5.68 3.38 -14.32
N ILE A 46 -6.54 2.55 -14.87
CA ILE A 46 -7.69 2.04 -14.12
C ILE A 46 -7.45 0.56 -13.84
N ALA A 47 -7.27 0.20 -12.57
CA ALA A 47 -7.33 -1.19 -12.16
C ALA A 47 -8.79 -1.60 -11.94
N ILE A 48 -9.11 -2.78 -12.44
CA ILE A 48 -10.41 -3.40 -12.28
C ILE A 48 -10.27 -4.53 -11.26
N LEU A 49 -10.99 -4.39 -10.14
CA LEU A 49 -11.03 -5.41 -9.10
C LEU A 49 -12.38 -6.12 -9.07
N SER A 50 -12.34 -7.44 -8.98
CA SER A 50 -13.47 -8.31 -8.67
C SER A 50 -13.26 -8.96 -7.29
N PRO A 51 -14.25 -9.69 -6.75
CA PRO A 51 -14.09 -10.38 -5.47
C PRO A 51 -12.86 -11.29 -5.46
N GLY A 52 -12.17 -11.35 -4.31
CA GLY A 52 -10.96 -12.16 -4.12
C GLY A 52 -11.22 -13.64 -4.35
N ILE A 53 -10.34 -14.31 -5.08
CA ILE A 53 -10.50 -15.73 -5.43
C ILE A 53 -9.77 -16.62 -4.43
N GLU A 54 -8.54 -16.25 -4.07
CA GLU A 54 -7.69 -17.05 -3.18
C GLU A 54 -8.12 -16.89 -1.72
N ALA A 55 -8.60 -15.71 -1.33
CA ALA A 55 -9.12 -15.43 0.01
C ALA A 55 -10.59 -15.86 0.23
N ASP A 56 -11.26 -16.45 -0.77
CA ASP A 56 -12.69 -16.85 -0.74
C ASP A 56 -13.65 -15.72 -0.33
N CYS A 57 -13.37 -14.50 -0.80
CA CYS A 57 -14.17 -13.32 -0.48
C CYS A 57 -15.32 -13.17 -1.49
N ASN A 58 -16.54 -12.96 -0.99
CA ASN A 58 -17.73 -12.82 -1.83
C ASN A 58 -17.88 -11.42 -2.45
N ALA A 59 -17.07 -10.46 -2.03
CA ALA A 59 -17.08 -9.08 -2.51
C ALA A 59 -15.65 -8.53 -2.61
N VAL A 60 -15.50 -7.44 -3.35
CA VAL A 60 -14.37 -6.52 -3.21
C VAL A 60 -14.59 -5.74 -1.92
N GLU A 61 -13.53 -5.60 -1.14
CA GLU A 61 -13.58 -4.87 0.12
C GLU A 61 -12.80 -3.56 0.04
N ILE A 62 -13.38 -2.50 0.60
CA ILE A 62 -12.80 -1.17 0.60
C ILE A 62 -12.73 -0.69 2.04
N LEU A 63 -11.51 -0.60 2.57
CA LEU A 63 -11.24 0.05 3.84
C LEU A 63 -11.21 1.56 3.62
N THR A 64 -12.13 2.25 4.27
CA THR A 64 -12.17 3.71 4.29
C THR A 64 -11.15 4.27 5.30
N PRO A 65 -10.72 5.53 5.16
CA PRO A 65 -9.88 6.20 6.17
C PRO A 65 -10.55 6.29 7.54
N GLY A 66 -11.88 6.15 7.60
CA GLY A 66 -12.66 6.10 8.85
C GLY A 66 -12.61 4.75 9.55
N GLY A 67 -11.97 3.73 8.98
CA GLY A 67 -11.93 2.37 9.50
C GLY A 67 -13.15 1.52 9.12
N GLU A 68 -14.09 2.04 8.35
CA GLU A 68 -15.25 1.29 7.86
C GLU A 68 -14.85 0.43 6.65
N ILE A 69 -15.33 -0.81 6.60
CA ILE A 69 -15.12 -1.74 5.46
C ILE A 69 -16.40 -1.78 4.63
N LEU A 70 -16.31 -1.34 3.38
CA LEU A 70 -17.38 -1.40 2.40
C LEU A 70 -17.21 -2.63 1.52
N HIS A 71 -18.30 -3.34 1.26
CA HIS A 71 -18.32 -4.53 0.41
C HIS A 71 -19.04 -4.18 -0.88
N VAL A 72 -18.37 -4.36 -2.02
CA VAL A 72 -18.92 -4.06 -3.35
C VAL A 72 -18.66 -5.24 -4.29
N ASP A 73 -19.57 -5.49 -5.23
CA ASP A 73 -19.40 -6.58 -6.18
C ASP A 73 -18.20 -6.37 -7.12
N PHE A 74 -17.85 -5.11 -7.36
CA PHE A 74 -16.84 -4.72 -8.34
C PHE A 74 -16.40 -3.28 -8.09
N THR A 75 -15.12 -2.97 -8.32
CA THR A 75 -14.64 -1.58 -8.27
C THR A 75 -13.62 -1.26 -9.35
N ARG A 76 -13.51 0.04 -9.66
CA ARG A 76 -12.50 0.62 -10.55
C ARG A 76 -11.64 1.57 -9.73
N VAL A 77 -10.35 1.30 -9.68
CA VAL A 77 -9.39 2.06 -8.87
C VAL A 77 -8.44 2.83 -9.78
N ASP A 78 -8.28 4.13 -9.54
CA ASP A 78 -7.31 4.96 -10.27
C ASP A 78 -5.90 4.69 -9.71
N LEU A 79 -5.06 4.04 -10.52
CA LEU A 79 -3.69 3.65 -10.21
C LEU A 79 -2.75 4.84 -9.98
N TRP A 80 -3.10 6.01 -10.50
CA TRP A 80 -2.31 7.23 -10.24
C TRP A 80 -2.49 7.77 -8.84
N ASN A 81 -3.42 7.18 -8.08
CA ASN A 81 -3.66 7.51 -6.69
C ASN A 81 -3.05 6.46 -5.75
N ILE A 82 -2.44 5.39 -6.28
CA ILE A 82 -1.93 4.29 -5.46
C ILE A 82 -0.51 4.59 -4.97
N VAL A 83 -0.27 4.42 -3.68
CA VAL A 83 1.03 4.64 -3.03
C VAL A 83 1.77 3.33 -2.75
N ALA A 84 1.04 2.22 -2.59
CA ALA A 84 1.62 0.90 -2.39
C ALA A 84 0.65 -0.19 -2.85
N LYS A 85 1.18 -1.40 -3.07
CA LYS A 85 0.40 -2.62 -3.24
C LYS A 85 0.88 -3.71 -2.29
N GLY A 86 -0.03 -4.55 -1.81
CA GLY A 86 0.24 -5.83 -1.16
C GLY A 86 -0.08 -6.98 -2.11
N THR A 87 0.79 -7.98 -2.17
CA THR A 87 0.67 -9.15 -3.04
C THR A 87 0.95 -10.43 -2.27
N ALA A 88 0.66 -11.58 -2.90
CA ALA A 88 0.78 -12.91 -2.28
C ALA A 88 -0.03 -12.99 -0.98
N ILE A 89 -1.32 -12.74 -1.13
CA ILE A 89 -2.31 -12.70 -0.05
C ILE A 89 -2.66 -14.15 0.31
N VAL A 90 -2.51 -14.50 1.59
CA VAL A 90 -2.77 -15.87 2.08
C VAL A 90 -4.21 -16.02 2.53
N ASP A 91 -4.73 -15.01 3.22
CA ASP A 91 -6.07 -14.95 3.79
C ASP A 91 -6.58 -13.51 3.65
N ASP A 92 -7.90 -13.32 3.78
CA ASP A 92 -8.56 -12.02 3.70
C ASP A 92 -7.87 -10.98 4.61
N PRO A 93 -7.34 -9.87 4.06
CA PRO A 93 -6.58 -8.87 4.81
C PRO A 93 -7.46 -7.95 5.67
N PHE A 94 -8.78 -7.96 5.54
CA PHE A 94 -9.66 -7.13 6.38
C PHE A 94 -10.49 -7.95 7.37
N GLU A 95 -10.44 -9.27 7.29
CA GLU A 95 -11.12 -10.17 8.23
C GLU A 95 -10.63 -9.95 9.68
N ASN A 96 -11.55 -9.59 10.59
CA ASN A 96 -11.28 -9.32 12.03
C ASN A 96 -10.62 -7.96 12.36
N LEU A 97 -10.64 -6.96 11.47
CA LEU A 97 -10.27 -5.58 11.83
C LEU A 97 -11.30 -4.98 12.81
N ASN A 98 -10.99 -4.99 14.11
CA ASN A 98 -11.72 -4.24 15.14
C ASN A 98 -11.11 -2.83 15.27
N THR A 99 -11.25 -2.01 14.23
CA THR A 99 -10.65 -0.68 14.23
C THR A 99 -11.50 0.30 15.05
N GLU A 100 -11.22 0.43 16.35
CA GLU A 100 -11.71 1.56 17.15
C GLU A 100 -10.92 2.82 16.75
N ALA A 101 -11.46 3.57 15.78
CA ALA A 101 -10.81 4.75 15.23
C ALA A 101 -10.60 5.86 16.28
N SER A 102 -9.39 6.00 16.82
CA SER A 102 -8.98 7.20 17.55
C SER A 102 -8.61 8.31 16.56
N ARG A 103 -9.44 9.33 16.44
CA ARG A 103 -9.14 10.56 15.70
C ARG A 103 -7.97 11.28 16.36
N ILE A 104 -6.82 11.31 15.69
CA ILE A 104 -5.71 12.20 16.05
C ILE A 104 -5.46 13.12 14.85
N ASP A 105 -5.56 14.42 15.12
CA ASP A 105 -5.40 15.49 14.14
C ASP A 105 -3.99 15.46 13.51
N SER A 106 -4.00 15.69 12.20
CA SER A 106 -2.87 15.65 11.28
C SER A 106 -1.78 16.67 11.63
N GLU A 107 -0.53 16.23 11.77
CA GLU A 107 0.62 17.12 11.55
C GLU A 107 0.93 17.16 10.05
N GLU A 108 0.91 18.38 9.51
CA GLU A 108 1.09 18.70 8.11
C GLU A 108 2.42 18.19 7.55
N ALA A 109 2.30 17.59 6.36
CA ALA A 109 3.40 17.12 5.53
C ALA A 109 4.50 18.19 5.39
N THR A 110 5.67 17.90 5.95
CA THR A 110 6.88 18.70 5.79
C THR A 110 7.44 18.52 4.38
N GLU A 111 8.07 19.59 3.89
CA GLU A 111 8.22 19.94 2.49
C GLU A 111 9.09 19.00 1.64
N ARG A 112 8.67 18.89 0.36
CA ARG A 112 9.14 18.05 -0.76
C ARG A 112 10.61 18.22 -1.22
N THR A 113 11.58 18.24 -0.30
CA THR A 113 13.00 18.37 -0.66
C THR A 113 13.86 17.14 -0.29
N GLU A 114 13.30 16.13 0.38
CA GLU A 114 14.06 15.00 0.96
C GLU A 114 13.87 13.63 0.28
N SER A 115 12.97 13.45 -0.68
CA SER A 115 12.65 12.13 -1.26
C SER A 115 13.88 11.41 -1.85
N ARG A 116 14.78 12.13 -2.51
CA ARG A 116 16.04 11.55 -3.04
C ARG A 116 17.02 11.14 -1.94
N HIS A 117 17.01 11.83 -0.80
CA HIS A 117 17.86 11.46 0.32
C HIS A 117 17.30 10.22 1.02
N LEU A 118 15.98 10.18 1.24
CA LEU A 118 15.28 9.02 1.79
C LEU A 118 15.51 7.76 0.94
N VAL A 119 15.38 7.86 -0.39
CA VAL A 119 15.67 6.73 -1.30
C VAL A 119 17.12 6.26 -1.16
N LYS A 120 18.09 7.17 -1.06
CA LYS A 120 19.51 6.79 -0.87
C LYS A 120 19.75 6.10 0.46
N VAL A 121 19.08 6.54 1.53
CA VAL A 121 19.14 5.89 2.84
C VAL A 121 18.54 4.49 2.74
N LEU A 122 17.36 4.36 2.12
CA LEU A 122 16.67 3.09 1.91
C LEU A 122 17.52 2.11 1.09
N CYS A 123 18.21 2.56 0.03
CA CYS A 123 19.15 1.74 -0.74
C CYS A 123 20.26 1.11 0.10
N ARG A 124 20.65 1.73 1.22
CA ARG A 124 21.69 1.20 2.13
C ARG A 124 21.13 0.21 3.16
N MET A 125 19.81 0.09 3.23
CA MET A 125 19.07 -0.75 4.18
C MET A 125 18.52 -2.01 3.50
N VAL A 126 18.93 -2.29 2.25
CA VAL A 126 18.55 -3.52 1.56
C VAL A 126 19.09 -4.72 2.35
N GLY A 127 18.19 -5.60 2.76
CA GLY A 127 18.44 -6.73 3.66
C GLY A 127 18.13 -6.45 5.14
N ASP A 128 17.91 -5.19 5.53
CA ASP A 128 17.56 -4.78 6.89
C ASP A 128 16.03 -4.71 7.07
N GLY A 129 15.58 -4.74 8.34
CA GLY A 129 14.21 -4.38 8.72
C GLY A 129 13.99 -2.87 8.55
N VAL A 130 12.91 -2.50 7.87
CA VAL A 130 12.56 -1.10 7.60
C VAL A 130 11.11 -0.85 7.96
N VAL A 131 10.84 0.38 8.44
CA VAL A 131 9.49 0.93 8.57
C VAL A 131 9.40 2.14 7.64
N ILE A 132 8.48 2.05 6.69
CA ILE A 132 8.22 3.06 5.67
C ILE A 132 6.86 3.68 5.92
N THR A 133 6.76 5.00 5.91
CA THR A 133 5.47 5.69 5.90
C THR A 133 5.20 6.35 4.55
N THR A 134 3.93 6.35 4.14
CA THR A 134 3.49 6.84 2.83
C THR A 134 2.51 8.01 2.94
N LEU A 135 2.30 8.74 1.84
CA LEU A 135 1.38 9.88 1.73
C LEU A 135 -0.10 9.55 2.03
N GLY A 136 -0.48 8.27 2.11
CA GLY A 136 -1.83 7.83 2.54
C GLY A 136 -1.96 7.55 4.03
N GLY A 137 -0.94 7.83 4.84
CA GLY A 137 -0.93 7.53 6.27
C GLY A 137 -0.68 6.06 6.60
N PHE A 138 -0.35 5.23 5.60
CA PHE A 138 0.01 3.83 5.81
C PHE A 138 1.46 3.72 6.26
N ALA A 139 1.69 2.93 7.32
CA ALA A 139 3.02 2.48 7.72
C ALA A 139 3.22 1.03 7.29
N ILE A 140 4.34 0.74 6.65
CA ILE A 140 4.69 -0.57 6.12
C ILE A 140 6.00 -0.98 6.76
N GLU A 141 5.94 -2.01 7.58
CA GLU A 141 7.07 -2.60 8.28
C GLU A 141 7.43 -3.94 7.66
N GLY A 142 8.71 -4.21 7.45
CA GLY A 142 9.16 -5.51 6.96
C GLY A 142 10.62 -5.52 6.52
N THR A 143 11.05 -6.59 5.87
CA THR A 143 12.43 -6.69 5.36
C THR A 143 12.52 -6.14 3.94
N LEU A 144 13.35 -5.12 3.73
CA LEU A 144 13.58 -4.56 2.40
C LEU A 144 14.41 -5.53 1.55
N ILE A 145 13.82 -6.13 0.53
CA ILE A 145 14.49 -7.09 -0.34
C ILE A 145 15.28 -6.39 -1.44
N ALA A 146 14.65 -5.39 -2.06
CA ALA A 146 15.20 -4.72 -3.22
C ALA A 146 14.56 -3.35 -3.40
N ILE A 147 15.26 -2.50 -4.14
CA ILE A 147 14.73 -1.27 -4.70
C ILE A 147 14.96 -1.33 -6.20
N ASP A 148 13.88 -1.24 -6.97
CA ASP A 148 13.93 -1.30 -8.43
C ASP A 148 12.95 -0.28 -9.04
N ASP A 149 13.37 0.43 -10.09
CA ASP A 149 12.55 1.40 -10.83
C ASP A 149 11.68 2.37 -9.95
N CYS A 150 12.28 2.90 -8.88
CA CYS A 150 11.61 3.75 -7.87
C CYS A 150 10.50 3.06 -7.07
N LEU A 151 10.57 1.74 -6.94
CA LEU A 151 9.73 0.93 -6.07
C LEU A 151 10.59 0.25 -5.00
N ALA A 152 10.13 0.25 -3.75
CA ALA A 152 10.69 -0.60 -2.71
C ALA A 152 9.90 -1.91 -2.62
N ILE A 153 10.61 -3.03 -2.67
CA ILE A 153 10.04 -4.37 -2.52
C ILE A 153 10.37 -4.85 -1.10
N ILE A 154 9.33 -5.09 -0.32
CA ILE A 154 9.39 -5.45 1.10
C ILE A 154 8.75 -6.82 1.27
N SER A 155 9.39 -7.70 2.03
CA SER A 155 8.83 -9.00 2.42
C SER A 155 8.45 -9.05 3.89
N ASN A 156 7.59 -10.01 4.22
CA ASN A 156 7.04 -10.21 5.56
C ASN A 156 6.43 -8.90 6.08
N SER A 157 5.66 -8.25 5.21
CA SER A 157 5.20 -6.90 5.41
C SER A 157 3.99 -6.87 6.34
N GLN A 158 4.10 -6.14 7.44
CA GLN A 158 2.97 -5.71 8.24
C GLN A 158 2.58 -4.29 7.83
N ILE A 159 1.31 -4.10 7.49
CA ILE A 159 0.79 -2.81 7.02
C ILE A 159 -0.18 -2.29 8.07
N PHE A 160 0.04 -1.05 8.51
CA PHE A 160 -0.78 -0.36 9.49
C PHE A 160 -1.55 0.77 8.82
N ALA A 161 -2.87 0.80 9.05
CA ALA A 161 -3.71 1.94 8.67
C ALA A 161 -3.46 3.12 9.61
N GLN A 162 -3.75 4.33 9.14
CA GLN A 162 -3.66 5.52 9.96
C GLN A 162 -4.53 5.40 11.23
N GLY A 163 -3.92 5.60 12.40
CA GLY A 163 -4.63 5.58 13.68
C GLY A 163 -5.02 4.19 14.20
N SER A 164 -4.60 3.11 13.51
CA SER A 164 -4.71 1.74 14.02
C SER A 164 -3.36 1.28 14.56
N ASN A 165 -3.35 0.76 15.78
CA ASN A 165 -2.20 0.03 16.32
C ASN A 165 -2.22 -1.44 15.88
N ASP A 166 -3.36 -1.92 15.38
CA ASP A 166 -3.50 -3.27 14.86
C ASP A 166 -3.11 -3.27 13.38
N PRO A 167 -2.22 -4.17 12.95
CA PRO A 167 -1.86 -4.30 11.55
C PRO A 167 -3.10 -4.77 10.76
N ILE A 168 -3.32 -4.13 9.62
CA ILE A 168 -4.26 -4.59 8.59
C ILE A 168 -3.90 -6.04 8.22
N SER A 169 -2.60 -6.35 8.14
CA SER A 169 -2.12 -7.62 7.62
C SER A 169 -1.19 -8.33 8.60
N ASP A 170 -1.72 -8.89 9.69
CA ASP A 170 -0.91 -9.74 10.58
C ASP A 170 -0.58 -11.07 9.87
N SER A 171 0.53 -11.11 9.12
CA SER A 171 1.03 -12.24 8.31
C SER A 171 0.27 -12.62 7.03
N ARG A 172 -0.82 -11.91 6.72
CA ARG A 172 -1.68 -12.20 5.55
C ARG A 172 -1.12 -11.68 4.22
N ILE A 173 -0.28 -10.64 4.26
CA ILE A 173 0.39 -10.06 3.08
C ILE A 173 1.87 -10.43 3.14
N ARG A 174 2.34 -11.27 2.21
CA ARG A 174 3.74 -11.74 2.22
C ARG A 174 4.71 -10.73 1.61
N SER A 175 4.25 -9.94 0.67
CA SER A 175 5.08 -8.98 -0.05
C SER A 175 4.32 -7.68 -0.26
N ALA A 176 5.00 -6.56 -0.05
CA ALA A 176 4.50 -5.23 -0.34
C ALA A 176 5.44 -4.51 -1.30
N VAL A 177 4.87 -3.79 -2.25
CA VAL A 177 5.62 -2.93 -3.18
C VAL A 177 5.18 -1.50 -2.95
N VAL A 178 6.12 -0.65 -2.54
CA VAL A 178 5.87 0.74 -2.15
C VAL A 178 6.45 1.67 -3.19
N ASN A 179 5.66 2.64 -3.64
CA ASN A 179 6.14 3.68 -4.53
C ASN A 179 7.01 4.68 -3.75
N LEU A 180 8.27 4.81 -4.17
CA LEU A 180 9.23 5.70 -3.51
C LEU A 180 8.87 7.20 -3.67
N GLU A 181 8.07 7.55 -4.68
CA GLU A 181 7.57 8.92 -4.85
C GLU A 181 6.53 9.31 -3.78
N ALA A 182 5.90 8.32 -3.16
CA ALA A 182 4.90 8.52 -2.12
C ALA A 182 5.46 8.40 -0.69
N LEU A 183 6.80 8.35 -0.53
CA LEU A 183 7.45 8.27 0.77
C LEU A 183 7.34 9.57 1.57
N THR A 184 6.99 9.43 2.84
CA THR A 184 7.02 10.52 3.82
C THR A 184 8.14 10.32 4.85
N SER A 185 8.40 9.09 5.29
CA SER A 185 9.54 8.79 6.16
C SER A 185 10.06 7.36 5.99
N VAL A 186 11.32 7.16 6.36
CA VAL A 186 11.99 5.85 6.40
C VAL A 186 12.72 5.75 7.73
N SER A 187 12.53 4.64 8.43
CA SER A 187 13.32 4.28 9.60
C SER A 187 13.78 2.84 9.52
N GLY A 188 14.93 2.55 10.13
CA GLY A 188 15.44 1.18 10.22
C GLY A 188 15.10 0.58 11.55
N ASP A 189 14.65 -0.65 11.53
CA ASP A 189 14.54 -1.46 12.73
C ASP A 189 15.94 -1.99 13.09
N ARG A 190 16.80 -1.06 13.53
CA ARG A 190 18.08 -1.42 14.13
C ARG A 190 17.88 -1.50 15.63
N CYS A 191 17.64 -2.71 16.11
CA CYS A 191 18.06 -3.09 17.45
C CYS A 191 19.56 -2.78 17.57
N CYS A 192 19.90 -1.80 18.40
CA CYS A 192 21.26 -1.59 18.91
C CYS A 192 21.68 -2.78 19.79
#